data_AF-A0A8D0GL00-F1
#
_entry.id   AF-A0A8D0GL00-F1
#
_cell.length_a   1.000
_cell.length_b   1.000
_cell.length_c   1.000
_cell.angle_alpha   90.00
_cell.angle_beta   90.00
_cell.angle_gamma   90.00
#
_symmetry.space_group_name_H-M   'P 1'
#
loop_
_entity.id
_entity.type
_entity.pdbx_description
1 polymer ?
#
loop_
_entity_poly.entity_id
_entity_poly.type
_entity_poly.pdbx_seq_one_letter_code
_entity_poly.pdbx_strand_id
1 'polypeptide(L)'
;LSFPLAISFHTVEASLLHVDANFFHGKVCFLVTGVGRVNHSSVELNAIRKLADSYCSPIVFCELNSERIRVATAQRLLRMLQVCAGRVSRTSALFFSSLMKTSIDDSSLLA
;
A
#
# COMPACT_ATOMS: atom_id res chain seq x y z
N LEU A 1 -4.42 0.49 25.62
CA LEU A 1 -3.09 -0.08 25.27
C LEU A 1 -2.95 -0.06 23.74
N SER A 2 -2.48 1.07 23.20
CA SER A 2 -2.36 1.36 21.75
C SER A 2 -0.89 1.51 21.33
N PHE A 3 0.03 0.92 22.11
CA PHE A 3 1.47 1.12 21.95
C PHE A 3 2.15 0.41 20.76
N PRO A 4 1.72 -0.80 20.29
CA PRO A 4 2.46 -1.50 19.23
C PRO A 4 2.31 -0.87 17.84
N LEU A 5 1.16 -0.28 17.57
CA LEU A 5 0.78 0.25 16.26
C LEU A 5 1.45 1.60 15.97
N ALA A 6 1.45 2.51 16.95
CA ALA A 6 2.12 3.80 16.85
C ALA A 6 3.64 3.69 16.60
N ILE A 7 4.30 2.70 17.23
CA ILE A 7 5.74 2.44 17.02
C ILE A 7 5.99 1.98 15.57
N SER A 8 5.13 1.10 15.05
CA SER A 8 5.28 0.59 13.68
C SER A 8 5.12 1.72 12.65
N PHE A 9 4.14 2.62 12.85
CA PHE A 9 3.89 3.73 11.95
C PHE A 9 5.06 4.73 11.92
N HIS A 10 5.54 5.20 13.08
CA HIS A 10 6.68 6.12 13.12
C HIS A 10 7.98 5.50 12.60
N THR A 11 8.17 4.19 12.78
CA THR A 11 9.33 3.50 12.20
C THR A 11 9.27 3.53 10.67
N VAL A 12 8.09 3.31 10.08
CA VAL A 12 7.89 3.39 8.64
C VAL A 12 8.13 4.83 8.14
N GLU A 13 7.54 5.82 8.80
CA GLU A 13 7.71 7.25 8.48
C GLU A 13 9.19 7.66 8.48
N ALA A 14 9.93 7.30 9.53
CA ALA A 14 11.37 7.59 9.62
C ALA A 14 12.20 6.82 8.57
N SER A 15 11.80 5.60 8.23
CA SER A 15 12.50 4.78 7.23
C SER A 15 12.36 5.36 5.82
N LEU A 16 11.19 5.93 5.49
CA LEU A 16 10.91 6.50 4.16
C LEU A 16 11.80 7.70 3.83
N LEU A 17 12.26 8.46 4.83
CA LEU A 17 13.19 9.57 4.64
C LEU A 17 14.53 9.15 4.02
N HIS A 18 14.89 7.87 4.13
CA HIS A 18 16.14 7.31 3.62
C HIS A 18 15.99 6.63 2.25
N VAL A 19 14.78 6.61 1.68
CA VAL A 19 14.49 5.99 0.39
C VAL A 19 14.61 7.04 -0.72
N ASP A 20 15.41 6.74 -1.74
CA ASP A 20 15.56 7.63 -2.90
C ASP A 20 14.21 7.80 -3.63
N ALA A 21 13.92 9.06 -4.02
CA ALA A 21 12.70 9.46 -4.71
C ALA A 21 12.34 8.54 -5.90
N ASN A 22 13.35 8.02 -6.61
CA ASN A 22 13.19 7.15 -7.77
C ASN A 22 12.52 5.80 -7.46
N PHE A 23 12.55 5.34 -6.21
CA PHE A 23 11.85 4.11 -5.81
C PHE A 23 10.34 4.31 -5.75
N PHE A 24 9.88 5.52 -5.45
CA PHE A 24 8.44 5.84 -5.35
C PHE A 24 7.73 5.89 -6.71
N HIS A 25 8.48 5.80 -7.82
CA HIS A 25 7.92 5.63 -9.17
C HIS A 25 7.42 4.20 -9.45
N GLY A 26 6.74 3.59 -8.47
CA GLY A 26 6.08 2.29 -8.59
C GLY A 26 6.86 1.08 -8.08
N LYS A 27 8.02 1.27 -7.41
CA LYS A 27 8.78 0.17 -6.78
C LYS A 27 8.51 0.03 -5.28
N VAL A 28 7.90 1.03 -4.66
CA VAL A 28 7.48 1.01 -3.25
C VAL A 28 5.99 0.69 -3.18
N CYS A 29 5.59 -0.11 -2.19
CA CYS A 29 4.18 -0.32 -1.84
C CYS A 29 4.04 -0.44 -0.32
N PHE A 30 2.93 0.05 0.21
CA PHE A 30 2.59 -0.03 1.63
C PHE A 30 1.75 -1.29 1.88
N LEU A 31 2.22 -2.18 2.75
CA LEU A 31 1.45 -3.35 3.19
C LEU A 31 0.91 -3.10 4.60
N VAL A 32 -0.39 -2.89 4.72
CA VAL A 32 -1.05 -2.69 6.00
C VAL A 32 -1.59 -4.02 6.49
N THR A 33 -1.20 -4.41 7.69
CA THR A 33 -1.66 -5.65 8.32
C THR A 33 -2.55 -5.37 9.53
N GLY A 34 -3.45 -6.31 9.84
CA GLY A 34 -4.28 -6.23 11.04
C GLY A 34 -5.69 -5.67 10.84
N VAL A 35 -6.02 -5.11 9.68
CA VAL A 35 -7.28 -4.37 9.40
C VAL A 35 -8.59 -5.10 9.76
N GLY A 36 -8.59 -6.44 9.83
CA GLY A 36 -9.74 -7.24 10.29
C GLY A 36 -9.97 -7.27 11.81
N ARG A 37 -9.04 -6.76 12.62
CA ARG A 37 -9.24 -6.61 14.07
C ARG A 37 -10.07 -5.36 14.33
N VAL A 38 -11.18 -5.54 15.03
CA VAL A 38 -12.29 -4.59 15.32
C VAL A 38 -11.87 -3.20 15.86
N ASN A 39 -10.59 -2.95 16.13
CA ASN A 39 -10.09 -1.75 16.82
C ASN A 39 -9.01 -0.95 16.06
N HIS A 40 -8.87 -1.10 14.73
CA HIS A 40 -8.05 -0.14 13.97
C HIS A 40 -8.82 1.17 13.85
N SER A 41 -8.40 2.17 14.63
CA SER A 41 -9.00 3.50 14.56
C SER A 41 -8.90 4.02 13.12
N SER A 42 -10.02 4.52 12.59
CA SER A 42 -10.08 5.12 11.24
C SER A 42 -9.00 6.21 11.03
N VAL A 43 -8.59 6.85 12.12
CA VAL A 43 -7.54 7.87 12.18
C VAL A 43 -6.18 7.33 11.74
N GLU A 44 -5.80 6.13 12.18
CA GLU A 44 -4.49 5.54 11.83
C GLU A 44 -4.44 5.11 10.37
N LEU A 45 -5.52 4.52 9.86
CA LEU A 45 -5.63 4.17 8.44
C LEU A 45 -5.63 5.42 7.54
N ASN A 46 -6.22 6.52 8.00
CA ASN A 46 -6.18 7.79 7.28
C ASN A 46 -4.77 8.39 7.23
N ALA A 47 -4.00 8.28 8.31
CA ALA A 47 -2.59 8.69 8.34
C ALA A 47 -1.74 7.87 7.35
N ILE A 48 -1.93 6.55 7.33
CA ILE A 48 -1.27 5.67 6.36
C ILE A 48 -1.67 6.02 4.92
N ARG A 49 -2.95 6.31 4.69
CA ARG A 49 -3.43 6.71 3.36
C ARG A 49 -2.79 8.00 2.89
N LYS A 50 -2.76 9.03 3.74
CA LYS A 50 -2.10 10.31 3.45
C LYS A 50 -0.61 10.13 3.16
N LEU A 51 0.07 9.27 3.92
CA LEU A 51 1.48 8.95 3.70
C LEU A 51 1.69 8.26 2.34
N ALA A 52 0.88 7.26 2.02
CA ALA A 52 0.98 6.57 0.74
C ALA A 52 0.68 7.49 -0.46
N ASP A 53 -0.29 8.40 -0.31
CA ASP A 53 -0.62 9.42 -1.31
C ASP A 53 0.54 10.41 -1.49
N SER A 54 1.20 10.86 -0.41
CA SER A 54 2.36 11.76 -0.50
C SER A 54 3.55 11.11 -1.22
N TYR A 55 3.67 9.79 -1.12
CA TYR A 55 4.70 9.00 -1.79
C TYR A 55 4.22 8.34 -3.10
N CYS A 56 3.03 8.71 -3.61
CA CYS A 56 2.44 8.16 -4.84
C CYS A 56 2.50 6.63 -4.95
N SER A 57 2.39 5.94 -3.81
CA SER A 57 2.69 4.50 -3.70
C SER A 57 1.44 3.70 -3.33
N PRO A 58 1.24 2.52 -3.93
CA PRO A 58 0.05 1.71 -3.69
C PRO A 58 -0.03 1.16 -2.26
N ILE A 59 -1.26 1.05 -1.74
CA ILE A 59 -1.56 0.40 -0.46
C ILE A 59 -2.19 -0.97 -0.71
N VAL A 60 -1.70 -1.98 -0.01
CA VAL A 60 -2.24 -3.34 0.01
C VAL A 60 -2.64 -3.68 1.43
N PHE A 61 -3.87 -4.16 1.61
CA PHE A 61 -4.35 -4.65 2.90
C PHE A 61 -4.18 -6.16 2.97
N CYS A 62 -3.70 -6.65 4.12
CA CYS A 62 -3.53 -8.08 4.36
C CYS A 62 -3.95 -8.45 5.77
N GLU A 63 -4.87 -9.40 5.87
CA GLU A 63 -5.21 -10.00 7.15
C GLU A 63 -4.37 -11.26 7.37
N LEU A 64 -3.39 -11.17 8.27
CA LEU A 64 -2.44 -12.26 8.56
C LEU A 64 -3.09 -13.46 9.27
N ASN A 65 -4.30 -13.33 9.80
CA ASN A 65 -4.98 -14.42 10.52
C ASN A 65 -5.54 -15.49 9.55
N SER A 66 -5.73 -15.16 8.28
CA SER A 66 -6.32 -16.07 7.28
C SER A 66 -5.27 -16.53 6.27
N GLU A 67 -5.05 -17.85 6.20
CA GLU A 67 -4.11 -18.44 5.25
C GLU A 67 -4.47 -18.13 3.79
N ARG A 68 -5.76 -18.18 3.44
CA ARG A 68 -6.24 -17.86 2.09
C ARG A 68 -5.92 -16.41 1.70
N ILE A 69 -6.12 -15.47 2.63
CA ILE A 69 -5.80 -14.05 2.41
C ILE A 69 -4.30 -13.88 2.24
N ARG A 70 -3.49 -14.51 3.10
CA ARG A 70 -2.02 -14.48 2.99
C ARG A 70 -1.53 -14.99 1.64
N VAL A 71 -2.06 -16.11 1.15
CA VAL A 71 -1.68 -16.67 -0.16
C VAL A 71 -2.05 -15.72 -1.29
N ALA A 72 -3.28 -15.17 -1.28
CA ALA A 72 -3.73 -14.21 -2.28
C ALA A 72 -2.88 -12.92 -2.28
N THR A 73 -2.57 -12.38 -1.10
CA THR A 73 -1.70 -11.20 -0.97
C THR A 73 -0.29 -11.51 -1.45
N ALA A 74 0.28 -12.66 -1.08
CA ALA A 74 1.62 -13.06 -1.53
C ALA A 74 1.69 -13.19 -3.05
N GLN A 75 0.67 -13.79 -3.69
CA GLN A 75 0.57 -13.87 -5.14
C GLN A 75 0.47 -12.49 -5.79
N ARG A 76 -0.30 -11.57 -5.20
CA ARG A 76 -0.40 -10.18 -5.68
C ARG A 76 0.95 -9.46 -5.60
N LEU A 77 1.65 -9.58 -4.47
CA LEU A 77 2.98 -9.00 -4.28
C LEU A 77 4.00 -9.60 -5.26
N LEU A 78 3.94 -10.91 -5.51
CA LEU A 78 4.82 -11.57 -6.49
C LEU A 78 4.58 -11.01 -7.89
N ARG A 79 3.32 -10.80 -8.29
CA ARG A 79 2.99 -10.17 -9.57
C ARG A 79 3.49 -8.73 -9.64
N MET A 80 3.36 -7.96 -8.57
CA MET A 80 3.91 -6.60 -8.50
C MET A 80 5.43 -6.60 -8.67
N LEU A 81 6.12 -7.50 -7.95
CA LEU A 81 7.57 -7.67 -8.04
C LEU A 81 8.01 -8.05 -9.46
N GLN A 82 7.28 -8.95 -10.13
CA GLN A 82 7.58 -9.33 -11.51
C GLN A 82 7.51 -8.14 -12.47
N VAL A 83 6.53 -7.25 -12.30
CA VAL A 83 6.42 -6.01 -13.09
C VAL A 83 7.57 -5.05 -12.77
N CYS A 84 7.89 -4.84 -11.48
CA CYS A 84 9.02 -3.99 -11.07
C CYS A 84 10.37 -4.51 -11.58
N ALA A 85 10.52 -5.83 -11.72
CA ALA A 85 11.69 -6.48 -12.26
C ALA A 85 11.73 -6.50 -13.81
N GLY A 86 10.74 -5.92 -14.50
CA GLY A 86 10.66 -5.91 -15.97
C GLY A 86 10.39 -7.28 -16.59
N ARG A 87 9.89 -8.26 -15.81
CA ARG A 87 9.62 -9.63 -16.27
C ARG A 87 8.26 -9.81 -16.96
N VAL A 88 7.46 -8.75 -17.04
CA VAL A 88 6.13 -8.78 -17.68
C VAL A 88 6.17 -7.91 -18.92
N SER A 89 6.09 -8.55 -20.10
CA SER A 89 6.01 -7.85 -21.37
C SER A 89 4.78 -6.93 -21.38
N ARG A 90 4.96 -5.66 -21.77
CA ARG A 90 3.93 -4.60 -21.91
C ARG A 90 3.58 -3.80 -20.65
N THR A 91 4.10 -4.14 -19.47
CA THR A 91 3.85 -3.35 -18.25
C THR A 91 5.14 -2.99 -17.52
N SER A 92 5.21 -1.77 -17.03
CA SER A 92 6.31 -1.23 -16.22
C SER A 92 5.84 -0.83 -14.83
N ALA A 93 6.77 -0.58 -13.90
CA ALA A 93 6.45 -0.14 -12.54
C ALA A 93 5.59 1.14 -12.51
N LEU A 94 5.73 2.02 -13.52
CA LEU A 94 4.91 3.23 -13.67
C LEU A 94 3.42 2.93 -13.85
N PHE A 95 3.04 1.73 -14.30
CA PHE A 95 1.63 1.35 -14.39
C PHE A 95 0.96 1.30 -13.01
N PHE A 96 1.69 1.06 -11.93
CA PHE A 96 1.08 1.00 -10.60
C PHE A 96 0.54 2.35 -10.12
N SER A 97 1.19 3.47 -10.46
CA SER A 97 0.68 4.80 -10.09
C SER A 97 -0.61 5.14 -10.84
N SER A 98 -0.84 4.58 -12.02
CA SER A 98 -2.09 4.73 -12.79
C SER A 98 -3.18 3.73 -12.38
N LEU A 99 -2.82 2.47 -12.12
CA LEU A 99 -3.78 1.38 -11.89
C LEU A 99 -4.24 1.29 -10.43
N MET A 100 -3.42 1.77 -9.49
CA MET A 100 -3.71 1.74 -8.05
C MET A 100 -4.24 3.09 -7.55
N LYS A 101 -4.41 4.08 -8.44
CA LYS A 101 -5.34 5.21 -8.23
C LYS A 101 -6.77 4.68 -8.35
N THR A 102 -7.23 3.90 -7.38
CA THR A 102 -8.64 3.54 -7.27
C THR A 102 -9.38 4.63 -6.49
N SER A 103 -10.18 5.38 -7.25
CA SER A 103 -11.25 6.35 -6.93
C SER A 103 -10.94 7.51 -5.97
N ILE A 104 -10.43 8.59 -6.55
CA ILE A 104 -10.93 9.94 -6.24
C ILE A 104 -11.70 10.38 -7.49
N ASP A 105 -12.90 9.81 -7.68
CA ASP A 105 -14.09 10.48 -8.23
C ASP A 105 -15.20 9.45 -8.42
N ASP A 106 -15.94 9.17 -7.34
CA ASP A 106 -17.32 8.70 -7.42
C ASP A 106 -18.17 9.74 -6.70
N SER A 107 -18.20 10.97 -7.21
CA SER A 107 -19.18 11.98 -6.80
C SER A 107 -19.63 12.92 -7.93
N SER A 108 -19.26 12.69 -9.19
CA SER A 108 -19.64 13.57 -10.31
C SER A 108 -20.41 12.92 -11.48
N LEU A 109 -20.85 11.66 -11.36
CA LEU A 109 -21.62 10.97 -12.42
C LEU A 109 -23.07 10.60 -12.06
N LEU A 110 -23.67 11.30 -11.09
CA LEU A 110 -25.12 11.36 -10.89
C LEU A 110 -25.56 12.80 -10.56
N ALA A 111 -25.47 13.68 -11.55
CA ALA A 111 -26.19 14.95 -11.59
C ALA A 111 -26.67 15.22 -13.03
#